data_AF-A0A9D4CF01-F1
#
_entry.id   AF-A0A9D4CF01-F1
#
_cell.length_a   1.000
_cell.length_b   1.000
_cell.length_c   1.000
_cell.angle_alpha   90.00
_cell.angle_beta   90.00
_cell.angle_gamma   90.00
#
_symmetry.space_group_name_H-M   'P 1'
#
loop_
_entity.id
_entity.type
_entity.pdbx_description
1 polymer ?
#
loop_
_entity_poly.entity_id
_entity_poly.type
_entity_poly.pdbx_seq_one_letter_code
_entity_poly.pdbx_strand_id
1 'polypeptide(L)'
;MVAYRWSNSNEINEYKNAVSDLLRSNQLNFTDVNETYSHIVRCISSAAEKCVSKRTYKRFLKPFWSSELKNKYHQLRLARLAWILSGRRTGSHEYSHYKAMKKTFRRDLRMASHRYDEEEMKRIDT
;
A
#
# COMPACT_ATOMS: atom_id res chain seq x y z
N MET A 1 -9.04 0.47 -3.34
CA MET A 1 -7.98 1.15 -4.11
C MET A 1 -6.65 0.46 -3.77
N VAL A 2 -6.18 -0.42 -4.65
CA VAL A 2 -4.91 -1.14 -4.48
C VAL A 2 -3.79 -0.18 -4.90
N ALA A 3 -2.89 0.14 -3.97
CA ALA A 3 -1.74 0.98 -4.28
C ALA A 3 -0.66 0.09 -4.90
N TYR A 4 -0.56 0.11 -6.22
CA TYR A 4 0.51 -0.57 -6.94
C TYR A 4 1.81 0.24 -6.77
N ARG A 5 2.87 -0.39 -6.26
CA ARG A 5 4.19 0.22 -6.09
C ARG A 5 5.24 -0.59 -6.83
N TRP A 6 5.66 -0.09 -7.97
CA TRP A 6 6.84 -0.58 -8.70
C TRP A 6 8.08 -0.25 -7.87
N SER A 7 8.66 -1.26 -7.23
CA SER A 7 9.71 -1.04 -6.22
C SER A 7 11.09 -1.47 -6.74
N ASN A 8 11.15 -2.26 -7.81
CA ASN A 8 12.37 -2.86 -8.34
C ASN A 8 12.47 -2.61 -9.85
N SER A 9 13.65 -2.19 -10.32
CA SER A 9 13.96 -1.99 -11.74
C SER A 9 13.76 -3.27 -12.57
N ASN A 10 13.97 -4.44 -11.97
CA ASN A 10 13.74 -5.73 -12.64
C ASN A 10 12.25 -5.98 -12.89
N GLU A 11 11.36 -5.68 -11.93
CA GLU A 11 9.90 -5.82 -12.08
C GLU A 11 9.37 -4.91 -13.20
N ILE A 12 9.95 -3.72 -13.35
CA ILE A 12 9.59 -2.78 -14.42
C ILE A 12 10.01 -3.34 -15.78
N ASN A 13 11.21 -3.92 -15.89
CA ASN A 13 11.71 -4.50 -17.13
C ASN A 13 10.93 -5.76 -17.51
N GLU A 14 10.60 -6.62 -16.55
CA GLU A 14 9.74 -7.79 -16.76
C GLU A 14 8.35 -7.39 -17.27
N TYR A 15 7.74 -6.36 -16.68
CA TYR A 15 6.46 -5.84 -17.14
C TYR A 15 6.54 -5.26 -18.57
N LYS A 16 7.58 -4.47 -18.87
CA LYS A 16 7.80 -3.92 -20.22
C LYS A 16 7.95 -5.02 -21.27
N ASN A 17 8.71 -6.07 -20.94
CA ASN A 17 8.90 -7.22 -21.82
C ASN A 17 7.57 -7.97 -22.03
N ALA A 18 6.83 -8.24 -20.95
CA ALA A 18 5.54 -8.91 -21.03
C ALA A 18 4.50 -8.15 -21.87
N VAL A 19 4.43 -6.82 -21.73
CA VAL A 19 3.56 -5.97 -22.58
C VAL A 19 4.00 -6.04 -24.04
N SER A 20 5.32 -5.93 -24.29
CA SER A 20 5.87 -5.95 -25.65
C SER A 20 5.62 -7.28 -26.35
N ASP A 21 5.75 -8.39 -25.63
CA ASP A 21 5.50 -9.74 -26.16
C ASP A 21 4.02 -9.97 -26.47
N LEU A 22 3.11 -9.50 -25.61
CA LEU A 22 1.66 -9.59 -25.83
C LEU A 22 1.18 -8.72 -27.01
N LEU A 23 1.80 -7.56 -27.21
CA LEU A 23 1.50 -6.68 -28.34
C LEU A 23 2.10 -7.19 -29.66
N ARG A 24 3.24 -7.90 -29.63
CA ARG A 24 3.88 -8.48 -30.81
C ARG A 24 3.25 -9.80 -31.27
N SER A 25 2.78 -10.62 -30.32
CA SER A 25 2.19 -11.93 -30.63
C SER A 25 0.83 -11.85 -31.33
N ASN A 26 0.12 -10.73 -31.21
CA ASN A 26 -1.16 -10.51 -31.86
C ASN A 26 -0.98 -9.45 -32.95
N GLN A 27 -0.80 -9.88 -34.21
CA GLN A 27 -0.74 -8.95 -35.34
C GLN A 27 -2.00 -8.07 -35.35
N LEU A 28 -1.80 -6.76 -35.22
CA LEU A 28 -2.87 -5.76 -35.16
C LEU A 28 -3.48 -5.57 -36.56
N ASN A 29 -4.26 -6.54 -37.05
CA ASN A 29 -5.10 -6.36 -38.24
C ASN A 29 -6.48 -5.82 -37.83
N PHE A 30 -6.48 -4.71 -37.09
CA PHE A 30 -7.71 -4.12 -36.57
C PHE A 30 -8.09 -2.91 -37.44
N THR A 31 -9.16 -3.06 -38.22
CA THR A 31 -9.79 -1.96 -38.95
C THR A 31 -10.60 -1.03 -38.04
N ASP A 32 -10.92 -1.48 -36.81
CA ASP A 32 -11.63 -0.71 -35.79
C ASP A 32 -10.68 -0.21 -34.68
N VAL A 33 -10.74 1.10 -34.44
CA VAL A 33 -10.00 1.81 -33.38
C VAL A 33 -10.44 1.35 -31.98
N ASN A 34 -11.72 1.03 -31.78
CA ASN A 34 -12.22 0.58 -30.48
C ASN A 34 -11.74 -0.82 -30.12
N GLU A 35 -11.64 -1.71 -31.11
CA GLU A 35 -11.06 -3.04 -30.93
C GLU A 35 -9.57 -2.94 -30.61
N THR A 36 -8.85 -2.06 -31.31
CA THR A 36 -7.43 -1.77 -31.04
C THR A 36 -7.24 -1.25 -29.62
N TYR A 37 -8.05 -0.28 -29.20
CA TYR A 37 -8.01 0.27 -27.84
C TYR A 37 -8.25 -0.81 -26.78
N SER A 38 -9.33 -1.59 -26.94
CA SER A 38 -9.69 -2.67 -26.03
C SER A 38 -8.59 -3.73 -25.95
N HIS A 39 -7.96 -4.03 -27.08
CA HIS A 39 -6.83 -4.94 -27.16
C HIS A 39 -5.62 -4.44 -26.37
N ILE A 40 -5.21 -3.19 -26.56
CA ILE A 40 -4.09 -2.57 -25.84
C ILE A 40 -4.37 -2.60 -24.33
N VAL A 41 -5.56 -2.19 -23.90
CA VAL A 41 -5.96 -2.20 -22.49
C VAL A 41 -5.90 -3.61 -21.91
N ARG A 42 -6.32 -4.62 -22.66
CA ARG A 42 -6.26 -6.03 -22.24
C ARG A 42 -4.83 -6.52 -22.10
N CYS A 43 -3.94 -6.22 -23.04
CA CYS A 43 -2.53 -6.61 -22.98
C CYS A 43 -1.82 -5.96 -21.79
N ILE A 44 -2.04 -4.65 -21.57
CA ILE A 44 -1.53 -3.90 -20.42
C ILE A 44 -2.03 -4.51 -19.11
N SER A 45 -3.34 -4.77 -19.01
CA SER A 45 -3.96 -5.31 -17.79
C SER A 45 -3.46 -6.73 -17.49
N SER A 46 -3.35 -7.58 -18.51
CA SER A 46 -2.86 -8.95 -18.37
C SER A 46 -1.38 -9.01 -17.96
N ALA A 47 -0.54 -8.18 -18.58
CA ALA A 47 0.85 -8.03 -18.16
C ALA A 47 0.95 -7.52 -16.72
N ALA A 48 0.08 -6.58 -16.34
CA ALA A 48 0.08 -6.03 -14.99
C ALA A 48 -0.34 -7.09 -13.96
N GLU A 49 -1.35 -7.90 -14.25
CA GLU A 49 -1.76 -9.00 -13.37
C GLU A 49 -0.68 -10.05 -13.15
N LYS A 50 0.15 -10.29 -14.17
CA LYS A 50 1.25 -11.26 -14.13
C LYS A 50 2.49 -10.72 -13.43
N CYS A 51 2.88 -9.49 -13.73
CA CYS A 51 4.16 -8.91 -13.29
C CYS A 51 4.04 -8.07 -12.02
N VAL A 52 2.87 -7.48 -11.74
CA VAL A 52 2.72 -6.64 -10.54
C VAL A 52 2.47 -7.52 -9.33
N SER A 53 3.39 -7.43 -8.37
CA SER A 53 3.23 -8.09 -7.08
C SER A 53 1.92 -7.68 -6.42
N LYS A 54 0.98 -8.63 -6.29
CA LYS A 54 -0.28 -8.46 -5.56
C LYS A 54 -0.07 -8.46 -4.04
N ARG A 55 1.08 -7.94 -3.56
CA ARG A 55 1.53 -8.03 -2.16
C ARG A 55 0.48 -7.43 -1.24
N THR A 56 -0.35 -8.30 -0.69
CA THR A 56 -1.25 -8.00 0.42
C THR A 56 -0.40 -7.63 1.63
N TYR A 57 -0.91 -6.71 2.45
CA TYR A 57 -0.31 -6.31 3.72
C TYR A 57 0.09 -7.56 4.52
N LYS A 58 1.40 -7.85 4.60
CA LYS A 58 1.88 -9.01 5.36
C LYS A 58 1.74 -8.69 6.85
N ARG A 59 0.79 -9.35 7.52
CA ARG A 59 0.60 -9.31 8.98
C ARG A 59 1.90 -9.58 9.75
N PHE A 60 2.77 -10.43 9.18
CA PHE A 60 4.11 -10.76 9.71
C PHE A 60 5.13 -9.62 9.67
N LEU A 61 4.90 -8.54 8.93
CA LEU A 61 5.81 -7.38 8.93
C LEU A 61 5.69 -6.53 10.20
N LYS A 62 4.67 -6.76 11.04
CA LYS A 62 4.45 -6.05 12.31
C LYS A 62 3.83 -6.98 13.37
N PRO A 63 4.57 -7.98 13.86
CA PRO A 63 4.09 -8.93 14.87
C PRO A 63 3.66 -8.24 16.17
N PHE A 64 4.26 -7.09 16.50
CA PHE A 64 3.94 -6.24 17.65
C PHE A 64 2.60 -5.47 17.55
N TRP A 65 1.78 -5.70 16.51
CA TRP A 65 0.45 -5.08 16.40
C TRP A 65 -0.58 -5.75 17.30
N SER A 66 -0.62 -5.33 18.55
CA SER A 66 -1.65 -5.72 19.52
C SER A 66 -3.04 -5.18 19.13
N SER A 67 -4.09 -5.80 19.68
CA SER A 67 -5.47 -5.33 19.52
C SER A 67 -5.65 -3.88 19.97
N GLU A 68 -4.96 -3.48 21.04
CA GLU A 68 -4.95 -2.10 21.53
C GLU A 68 -4.37 -1.13 20.49
N LEU A 69 -3.24 -1.49 19.87
CA LEU A 69 -2.59 -0.64 18.87
C LEU A 69 -3.43 -0.52 17.60
N LYS A 70 -4.14 -1.59 17.22
CA LYS A 70 -5.14 -1.55 16.14
C LYS A 70 -6.29 -0.60 16.47
N ASN A 71 -6.76 -0.60 17.72
CA ASN A 71 -7.84 0.29 18.15
C ASN A 71 -7.39 1.77 18.11
N LYS A 72 -6.17 2.06 18.59
CA LYS A 72 -5.55 3.39 18.48
C LYS A 72 -5.36 3.82 17.02
N TYR A 73 -4.99 2.89 16.14
CA TYR A 73 -4.89 3.16 14.70
C TYR A 73 -6.26 3.48 14.08
N HIS A 74 -7.31 2.77 14.49
CA HIS A 74 -8.67 3.05 14.07
C HIS A 74 -9.13 4.45 14.52
N GLN A 75 -8.92 4.81 15.79
CA GLN A 75 -9.22 6.14 16.32
C GLN A 75 -8.46 7.24 15.57
N LEU A 76 -7.17 7.03 15.26
CA LEU A 76 -6.38 7.94 14.43
C LEU A 76 -6.99 8.14 13.03
N ARG A 77 -7.52 7.09 12.42
CA ARG A 77 -8.17 7.19 11.10
C ARG A 77 -9.46 8.00 11.18
N LEU A 78 -10.28 7.79 12.22
CA LEU A 78 -11.49 8.58 12.45
C LEU A 78 -11.17 10.06 12.68
N ALA A 79 -10.19 10.37 13.55
CA ALA A 79 -9.75 11.74 13.80
C ALA A 79 -9.21 12.42 12.53
N ARG A 80 -8.47 11.69 11.68
CA ARG A 80 -8.02 12.21 10.38
C ARG A 80 -9.20 12.49 9.45
N LEU A 81 -10.19 11.61 9.42
CA LEU A 81 -11.38 11.79 8.58
C LEU A 81 -12.16 13.03 9.01
N ALA A 82 -12.39 13.22 10.31
CA ALA A 82 -13.03 14.41 10.85
C ALA A 82 -12.29 15.71 10.43
N TRP A 83 -10.96 15.73 10.53
CA TRP A 83 -10.16 16.86 10.05
C TRP A 83 -10.25 17.08 8.53
N ILE A 84 -10.35 16.02 7.74
CA ILE A 84 -10.54 16.14 6.28
C ILE A 84 -11.93 16.72 5.98
N LEU A 85 -12.97 16.25 6.67
CA LEU A 85 -14.34 16.74 6.51
C LEU A 85 -14.49 18.20 6.96
N SER A 86 -13.68 18.66 7.93
CA SER A 86 -13.61 20.08 8.32
C SER A 86 -12.79 20.96 7.35
N GLY A 87 -12.45 20.44 6.17
CA GLY A 87 -11.75 21.20 5.12
C GLY A 87 -10.24 21.26 5.31
N ARG A 88 -9.66 20.36 6.12
CA ARG A 88 -8.22 20.29 6.40
C ARG A 88 -7.64 21.58 6.99
N ARG A 89 -8.47 22.37 7.67
CA ARG A 89 -8.06 23.63 8.29
C ARG A 89 -6.99 23.37 9.35
N THR A 90 -5.86 24.08 9.26
CA THR A 90 -4.82 24.04 10.31
C THR A 90 -5.26 24.89 11.50
N GLY A 91 -4.88 24.48 12.71
CA GLY A 91 -5.23 25.20 13.94
C GLY A 91 -6.66 24.96 14.43
N SER A 92 -7.49 24.22 13.70
CA SER A 92 -8.82 23.83 14.18
C SER A 92 -8.76 22.82 15.33
N HIS A 93 -9.88 22.64 16.02
CA HIS A 93 -10.03 21.60 17.04
C HIS A 93 -9.75 20.20 16.45
N GLU A 94 -10.31 19.88 15.27
CA GLU A 94 -10.13 18.58 14.61
C GLU A 94 -8.68 18.35 14.20
N TYR A 95 -7.98 19.40 13.73
CA TYR A 95 -6.56 19.33 13.44
C TYR A 95 -5.75 18.99 14.70
N SER A 96 -5.99 19.72 15.78
CA SER A 96 -5.32 19.51 17.06
C SER A 96 -5.58 18.10 17.61
N HIS A 97 -6.84 17.65 17.54
CA HIS A 97 -7.24 16.30 17.94
C HIS A 97 -6.57 15.21 17.10
N TYR A 98 -6.57 15.35 15.77
CA TYR A 98 -5.85 14.44 14.86
C TYR A 98 -4.35 14.39 15.20
N LYS A 99 -3.72 15.55 15.43
CA LYS A 99 -2.29 15.63 15.74
C LYS A 99 -1.96 15.00 17.09
N ALA A 100 -2.81 15.17 18.10
CA ALA A 100 -2.68 14.52 19.39
C ALA A 100 -2.76 12.99 19.25
N MET A 101 -3.80 12.48 18.57
CA MET A 101 -3.96 11.04 18.31
C MET A 101 -2.78 10.47 17.51
N LYS A 102 -2.28 11.22 16.53
CA LYS A 102 -1.11 10.83 15.73
C LYS A 102 0.15 10.74 16.57
N LYS A 103 0.35 11.68 17.50
CA LYS A 103 1.51 11.69 18.42
C LYS A 103 1.47 10.46 19.33
N THR A 104 0.32 10.21 19.97
CA THR A 104 0.13 9.06 20.88
C THR A 104 0.31 7.73 20.16
N PHE A 105 -0.36 7.54 19.02
CA PHE A 105 -0.21 6.32 18.22
C PHE A 105 1.24 6.06 17.82
N ARG A 106 1.99 7.09 17.38
CA ARG A 106 3.41 6.94 17.00
C ARG A 106 4.30 6.58 18.17
N ARG A 107 4.04 7.14 19.36
CA ARG A 107 4.77 6.77 20.58
C ARG A 107 4.54 5.29 20.89
N ASP A 108 3.29 4.89 20.94
CA ASP A 108 2.92 3.52 21.35
C ASP A 108 3.38 2.49 20.31
N LEU A 109 3.34 2.84 19.02
CA LEU A 109 3.89 2.02 17.94
C LEU A 109 5.40 1.79 18.09
N ARG A 110 6.17 2.82 18.47
CA ARG A 110 7.61 2.69 18.71
C ARG A 110 7.90 1.82 19.92
N MET A 111 7.18 2.02 21.02
CA MET A 111 7.34 1.19 22.22
C MET A 111 6.97 -0.27 21.97
N ALA A 112 5.92 -0.53 21.19
CA ALA A 112 5.54 -1.89 20.81
C ALA A 112 6.60 -2.57 19.93
N SER A 113 7.17 -1.84 18.97
CA SER A 113 8.28 -2.35 18.15
C SER A 113 9.49 -2.67 19.02
N HIS A 114 9.93 -1.73 19.86
CA HIS A 114 11.10 -1.90 20.71
C HIS A 114 10.98 -3.09 21.65
N ARG A 115 9.84 -3.24 22.34
CA ARG A 115 9.60 -4.38 23.23
C ARG A 115 9.65 -5.70 22.50
N TYR A 116 9.10 -5.74 21.28
CA TYR A 116 9.16 -6.94 20.46
C TYR A 116 10.61 -7.26 20.07
N ASP A 117 11.39 -6.27 19.65
CA ASP A 117 12.80 -6.46 19.31
C ASP A 117 13.60 -6.97 20.53
N GLU A 118 13.37 -6.43 21.73
CA GLU A 118 13.99 -6.90 22.98
C GLU A 118 13.59 -8.35 23.35
N GLU A 119 12.31 -8.69 23.18
CA GLU A 119 11.80 -10.04 23.45
C GLU A 119 12.35 -11.07 22.47
N GLU A 120 12.45 -10.72 21.18
CA GLU A 120 13.03 -11.61 20.17
C GLU A 120 14.54 -11.80 20.39
N MET A 121 15.29 -10.74 20.75
CA MET A 121 16.71 -10.86 21.10
C MET A 121 16.91 -11.83 22.27
N LYS A 122 16.10 -11.73 23.33
CA LYS A 122 16.17 -12.66 24.47
C LYS A 122 15.89 -14.11 24.08
N ARG A 123 14.97 -14.36 23.14
CA ARG A 123 14.64 -15.72 22.67
C ARG A 123 15.76 -16.35 21.85
N ILE A 124 16.59 -15.55 21.18
CA ILE A 124 17.72 -16.04 20.38
C ILE A 124 18.91 -16.37 21.29
N ASP A 125 19.05 -15.66 22.41
CA ASP A 125 20.12 -15.90 23.40
C ASP A 125 19.83 -17.09 24.35
N THR A 126 18.69 -17.78 24.21
CA THR A 126 18.30 -18.98 24.99
C THR A 126 18.36 -20.24 24.16
#